data_AF-A0A5K0YXK6-F1
#
_entry.id   AF-A0A5K0YXK6-F1
#
_cell.length_a   1.000
_cell.length_b   1.000
_cell.length_c   1.000
_cell.angle_alpha   90.00
_cell.angle_beta   90.00
_cell.angle_gamma   90.00
#
_symmetry.space_group_name_H-M   'P 1'
#
loop_
_entity.id
_entity.type
_entity.pdbx_description
1 polymer ?
#
loop_
_entity_poly.entity_id
_entity_poly.type
_entity_poly.pdbx_seq_one_letter_code
_entity_poly.pdbx_strand_id
1 'polypeptide(L)' 'GCDGSILIDGPTAEKRSGPHAGVRGYELIEGVKSQLEQMCPGVVSCSDIVAMAARDAIAL' A
#
# COMPACT_ATOMS: atom_id res chain seq x y z
N GLY A 1 -4.13 -3.07 11.55
CA GLY A 1 -3.88 -1.71 12.08
C GLY A 1 -3.47 -0.83 10.92
N CYS A 2 -2.55 0.12 11.10
CA CYS A 2 -1.88 0.79 9.96
C CYS A 2 -0.53 0.09 9.68
N ASP A 3 -0.59 -1.17 9.31
CA ASP A 3 0.55 -2.10 9.22
C ASP A 3 0.76 -2.66 7.79
N GLY A 4 -0.07 -2.22 6.83
CA GLY A 4 0.03 -2.64 5.43
C GLY A 4 -0.51 -4.05 5.16
N SER A 5 -1.19 -4.69 6.12
CA SER A 5 -1.76 -6.04 5.97
C SER A 5 -2.68 -6.20 4.76
N ILE A 6 -3.44 -5.15 4.43
CA ILE A 6 -4.35 -5.12 3.28
C ILE A 6 -3.64 -5.22 1.92
N LEU A 7 -2.34 -4.95 1.86
CA LEU A 7 -1.55 -4.99 0.62
C LEU A 7 -1.05 -6.40 0.29
N ILE A 8 -1.13 -7.33 1.24
CA ILE A 8 -0.60 -8.69 1.09
C ILE A 8 -1.53 -9.54 0.20
N ASP A 9 -0.95 -10.41 -0.61
CA ASP A 9 -1.67 -11.40 -1.42
C ASP A 9 -1.66 -12.78 -0.78
N GLY A 10 -2.77 -13.50 -0.92
CA GLY A 10 -2.90 -14.85 -0.38
C GLY A 10 -4.36 -15.32 -0.34
N PRO A 11 -4.59 -16.63 -0.12
CA PRO A 11 -5.93 -17.21 -0.06
C PRO A 11 -6.77 -16.67 1.11
N THR A 12 -6.12 -16.29 2.21
CA THR A 12 -6.74 -15.73 3.42
C THR A 12 -6.42 -14.25 3.61
N ALA A 13 -5.91 -13.56 2.58
CA ALA A 13 -5.50 -12.18 2.69
C ALA A 13 -6.69 -11.22 2.81
N GLU A 14 -6.51 -10.17 3.62
CA GLU A 14 -7.50 -9.10 3.80
C GLU A 14 -7.91 -8.45 2.47
N LYS A 15 -6.99 -8.36 1.51
CA LYS A 15 -7.23 -7.87 0.14
C LYS A 15 -8.41 -8.57 -0.56
N ARG A 16 -8.64 -9.85 -0.26
CA ARG A 16 -9.71 -10.67 -0.86
C ARG A 16 -10.98 -10.73 0.00
N SER A 17 -11.00 -10.05 1.14
CA SER A 17 -12.18 -10.05 2.01
C SER A 17 -13.34 -9.27 1.36
N GLY A 18 -14.56 -9.78 1.51
CA GLY A 18 -15.76 -9.11 1.02
C GLY A 18 -15.89 -7.64 1.46
N PRO A 19 -15.60 -7.28 2.73
CA PRO A 19 -15.62 -5.88 3.18
C PRO A 19 -14.63 -4.96 2.45
N HIS A 20 -13.56 -5.49 1.88
CA HIS A 20 -12.56 -4.70 1.14
C HIS A 20 -12.80 -4.73 -0.38
N ALA A 21 -13.94 -5.29 -0.82
CA ALA A 21 -14.35 -5.26 -2.22
C ALA A 21 -14.54 -3.81 -2.68
N GLY A 22 -13.73 -3.39 -3.66
CA GLY A 22 -13.78 -2.05 -4.25
C GLY A 22 -12.69 -1.08 -3.78
N VAL A 23 -11.84 -1.49 -2.83
CA VAL A 23 -10.56 -0.80 -2.56
C VAL A 23 -9.69 -0.87 -3.81
N ARG A 24 -9.05 0.25 -4.16
CA ARG A 24 -8.28 0.46 -5.40
C ARG A 24 -6.90 1.03 -5.07
N GLY A 25 -6.01 1.04 -6.06
CA GLY A 25 -4.69 1.68 -5.95
C GLY A 25 -3.57 0.77 -5.47
N TYR A 26 -3.79 -0.55 -5.42
CA TYR A 26 -2.76 -1.51 -5.02
C TYR A 26 -1.51 -1.43 -5.91
N GLU A 27 -1.72 -1.34 -7.22
CA GLU A 27 -0.67 -1.26 -8.23
C GLU A 27 0.11 0.06 -8.14
N LEU A 28 -0.57 1.14 -7.72
CA LEU A 28 0.07 2.42 -7.49
C LEU A 28 1.02 2.34 -6.29
N ILE A 29 0.57 1.75 -5.19
CA ILE A 29 1.41 1.55 -3.99
C ILE A 29 2.60 0.64 -4.30
N GLU A 30 2.39 -0.44 -5.07
CA GLU A 30 3.46 -1.34 -5.51
C GLU A 30 4.48 -0.62 -6.42
N GLY A 31 4.01 0.20 -7.36
CA GLY A 31 4.86 1.00 -8.22
C GLY A 31 5.72 2.01 -7.45
N VAL A 32 5.14 2.69 -6.46
CA VAL A 32 5.88 3.60 -5.56
C VAL A 32 6.91 2.83 -4.73
N LYS A 33 6.52 1.69 -4.14
CA LYS A 33 7.43 0.84 -3.37
C LYS A 33 8.61 0.36 -4.22
N SER A 34 8.36 -0.07 -5.46
CA SER A 34 9.43 -0.50 -6.39
C SER A 34 10.44 0.62 -6.67
N GLN A 35 9.98 1.84 -6.89
CA GLN A 35 10.87 3.00 -7.10
C GLN A 35 11.66 3.34 -5.83
N LEU A 36 11.01 3.31 -4.65
CA LEU A 36 11.67 3.59 -3.38
C LEU A 36 12.71 2.52 -3.04
N GLU A 37 12.46 1.25 -3.33
CA GLU A 37 13.45 0.19 -3.13
C GLU A 37 14.67 0.32 -4.04
N GLN A 38 14.51 0.90 -5.24
CA GLN A 38 15.66 1.20 -6.11
C GLN A 38 16.54 2.33 -5.56
N MET A 39 15.95 3.29 -4.84
CA MET A 39 16.69 4.44 -4.28
C MET A 39 17.20 4.19 -2.86
N CYS A 40 16.42 3.50 -2.04
CA CYS A 40 16.68 3.25 -0.61
C CYS A 40 16.14 1.86 -0.18
N PRO A 41 16.89 0.78 -0.46
CA PRO A 41 16.45 -0.58 -0.19
C PRO A 41 16.12 -0.82 1.29
N GLY A 42 14.93 -1.36 1.59
CA GLY A 42 14.51 -1.75 2.93
C GLY A 42 14.24 -0.60 3.91
N VAL A 43 14.22 0.65 3.45
CA VAL A 43 14.08 1.83 4.33
C VAL A 43 12.62 2.22 4.55
N VAL A 44 11.83 2.33 3.48
CA VAL A 44 10.46 2.85 3.56
C VAL A 44 9.45 1.72 3.67
N SER A 45 8.59 1.74 4.70
CA SER A 45 7.57 0.71 4.87
C SER A 45 6.36 0.92 3.95
N CYS A 46 5.64 -0.16 3.60
CA CYS A 46 4.43 -0.04 2.79
C CYS A 46 3.31 0.72 3.52
N SER A 47 3.23 0.62 4.84
CA SER A 47 2.30 1.41 5.67
C SER A 47 2.57 2.91 5.57
N ASP A 48 3.85 3.32 5.57
CA ASP A 48 4.21 4.75 5.44
C ASP A 48 3.87 5.28 4.05
N ILE A 49 4.06 4.47 3.00
CA ILE A 49 3.68 4.85 1.64
C ILE A 49 2.17 5.13 1.56
N VAL A 50 1.34 4.26 2.15
CA VAL A 50 -0.12 4.47 2.18
C VAL A 50 -0.47 5.75 2.94
N ALA A 51 0.15 5.99 4.10
CA ALA A 51 -0.10 7.19 4.90
C ALA A 51 0.28 8.48 4.15
N MET A 52 1.44 8.50 3.50
CA MET A 52 1.89 9.66 2.71
C MET A 52 1.04 9.86 1.46
N ALA A 53 0.74 8.80 0.71
CA ALA A 53 -0.11 8.89 -0.47
C ALA A 53 -1.52 9.41 -0.14
N ALA A 54 -2.11 8.97 0.97
CA ALA A 54 -3.41 9.46 1.42
C ALA A 54 -3.36 10.95 1.81
N ARG A 55 -2.30 11.40 2.49
CA ARG A 55 -2.08 12.82 2.81
C ARG A 55 -1.99 13.65 1.53
N ASP A 56 -1.19 13.21 0.56
CA ASP A 56 -0.96 13.96 -0.67
C ASP A 56 -2.22 13.99 -1.56
N ALA A 57 -3.00 12.91 -1.59
CA ALA A 57 -4.26 12.84 -2.35
C ALA A 57 -5.34 13.83 -1.87
N ILE A 58 -5.29 14.27 -0.61
CA ILE A 58 -6.22 15.27 -0.06
C ILE A 58 -5.72 16.71 -0.29
N ALA A 59 -4.39 16.89 -0.39
CA ALA A 59 -3.78 18.18 -0.60
C ALA A 59 -3.84 18.67 -2.07
N LEU A 60 -4.13 17.77 -3.00
CA LEU A 60 -4.22 17.99 -4.45
C LEU A 60 -5.65 18.31 -4.93
#